data_AF-A0A1A1VWH2-F1
#
_entry.id   AF-A0A1A1VWH2-F1
#
_cell.length_a   1.000
_cell.length_b   1.000
_cell.length_c   1.000
_cell.angle_alpha   90.00
_cell.angle_beta   90.00
_cell.angle_gamma   90.00
#
_symmetry.space_group_name_H-M   'P 1'
#
loop_
_entity.id
_entity.type
_entity.pdbx_description
1 polymer ?
#
loop_
_entity_poly.entity_id
_entity_poly.type
_entity_poly.pdbx_seq_one_letter_code
_entity_poly.pdbx_strand_id
1 'polypeptide(L)'
;MAIVYHYTDTQAFKGVIENAALWATDFRYLNDSGELVYTWNEFVERLDHLVDQPGDHSEAYRAQLEALRLMNARDLMLFDDAMFVACFTELPDEVTQWAGYGDKGRGLALGFDSERIATLKVPQYRHGLDGQLTPMKAIVGLGPGTQ
;
A
#
# COMPACT_ATOMS: atom_id res chain seq x y z
N MET A 1 21.22 -4.51 -7.12
CA MET A 1 20.21 -4.12 -8.11
C MET A 1 19.53 -5.36 -8.67
N ALA A 2 18.36 -5.68 -8.14
CA ALA A 2 17.50 -6.75 -8.66
C ALA A 2 16.44 -6.12 -9.58
N ILE A 3 16.10 -6.82 -10.67
CA ILE A 3 14.97 -6.43 -11.53
C ILE A 3 13.73 -7.18 -11.04
N VAL A 4 12.63 -6.44 -10.86
CA VAL A 4 11.31 -6.98 -10.59
C VAL A 4 10.39 -6.70 -11.76
N TYR A 5 9.43 -7.58 -12.00
CA TYR A 5 8.61 -7.61 -13.20
C TYR A 5 7.15 -7.34 -12.86
N HIS A 6 6.53 -6.44 -13.62
CA HIS A 6 5.09 -6.23 -13.61
C HIS A 6 4.50 -6.85 -14.88
N TYR A 7 3.72 -7.92 -14.70
CA TYR A 7 3.01 -8.57 -15.79
C TYR A 7 1.71 -7.83 -16.06
N THR A 8 1.46 -7.53 -17.33
CA THR A 8 0.33 -6.70 -17.72
C THR A 8 -0.10 -6.98 -19.17
N ASP A 9 -1.25 -6.44 -19.56
CA ASP A 9 -1.73 -6.50 -20.93
C ASP A 9 -1.22 -5.33 -21.80
N THR A 10 -1.46 -5.41 -23.10
CA THR A 10 -0.99 -4.38 -24.05
C THR A 10 -1.67 -3.03 -23.88
N GLN A 11 -2.91 -2.99 -23.38
CA GLN A 11 -3.66 -1.77 -23.15
C GLN A 11 -3.14 -1.02 -21.92
N ALA A 12 -2.92 -1.74 -20.82
CA ALA A 12 -2.30 -1.22 -19.61
C ALA A 12 -0.88 -0.74 -19.90
N PHE A 13 -0.08 -1.50 -20.65
CA PHE A 13 1.26 -1.05 -21.10
C PHE A 13 1.21 0.27 -21.88
N LYS A 14 0.28 0.40 -22.84
CA LYS A 14 0.08 1.67 -23.55
C LYS A 14 -0.18 2.82 -22.58
N GLY A 15 -1.06 2.61 -21.60
CA GLY A 15 -1.34 3.59 -20.54
C GLY A 15 -0.10 3.95 -19.72
N VAL A 16 0.77 2.98 -19.42
CA VAL A 16 2.03 3.24 -18.70
C VAL A 16 2.96 4.15 -19.50
N ILE A 17 3.13 3.89 -20.79
CA ILE A 17 4.02 4.67 -21.65
C ILE A 17 3.47 6.08 -21.90
N GLU A 18 2.18 6.22 -22.19
CA GLU A 18 1.56 7.51 -22.51
C GLU A 18 1.55 8.46 -21.31
N ASN A 19 1.42 7.94 -20.09
CA ASN A 19 1.30 8.75 -18.87
C ASN A 19 2.57 8.75 -18.01
N ALA A 20 3.59 7.95 -18.37
CA ALA A 20 4.77 7.72 -17.54
C ALA A 20 4.40 7.34 -16.09
N ALA A 21 3.36 6.53 -15.93
CA ALA A 21 2.77 6.20 -14.63
C ALA A 21 2.34 4.73 -14.57
N LEU A 22 2.46 4.11 -13.40
CA LEU A 22 1.91 2.77 -13.15
C LEU A 22 0.51 2.89 -12.57
N TRP A 23 -0.40 2.06 -13.06
CA TRP A 23 -1.73 1.93 -12.50
C TRP A 23 -1.67 1.04 -11.26
N ALA A 24 -2.24 1.53 -10.16
CA ALA A 24 -2.41 0.77 -8.94
C ALA A 24 -3.91 0.59 -8.69
N THR A 25 -4.27 -0.58 -8.17
CA THR A 25 -5.67 -0.95 -7.93
C THR A 25 -5.95 -0.87 -6.44
N ASP A 26 -7.12 -0.37 -6.07
CA ASP A 26 -7.56 -0.41 -4.67
C ASP A 26 -7.56 -1.87 -4.20
N PHE A 27 -6.95 -2.13 -3.05
CA PHE A 27 -6.73 -3.49 -2.55
C PHE A 27 -8.02 -4.32 -2.48
N ARG A 28 -9.18 -3.67 -2.28
CA ARG A 28 -10.52 -4.29 -2.21
C ARG A 28 -10.93 -4.98 -3.50
N TYR A 29 -10.32 -4.62 -4.63
CA TYR A 29 -10.62 -5.16 -5.96
C TYR A 29 -9.48 -5.99 -6.55
N LEU A 30 -8.46 -6.32 -5.75
CA LEU A 30 -7.43 -7.28 -6.17
C LEU A 30 -8.04 -8.69 -6.31
N ASN A 31 -7.37 -9.51 -7.10
CA ASN A 31 -7.73 -10.92 -7.27
C ASN A 31 -7.66 -11.73 -5.96
N ASP A 32 -6.83 -11.30 -5.01
CA ASP A 32 -6.79 -11.81 -3.65
C ASP A 32 -6.77 -10.65 -2.64
N SER A 33 -7.92 -10.00 -2.46
CA SER A 33 -8.07 -9.00 -1.39
C SER A 33 -8.05 -9.64 0.01
N GLY A 34 -8.24 -10.97 0.10
CA GLY A 34 -8.34 -11.71 1.35
C GLY A 34 -7.01 -11.82 2.07
N GLU A 35 -5.89 -11.93 1.35
CA GLU A 35 -4.54 -11.99 1.92
C GLU A 35 -4.27 -10.83 2.90
N LEU A 36 -4.57 -9.61 2.46
CA LEU A 36 -4.36 -8.42 3.27
C LEU A 36 -5.34 -8.34 4.44
N VAL A 37 -6.63 -8.62 4.19
CA VAL A 37 -7.68 -8.61 5.24
C VAL A 37 -7.34 -9.61 6.34
N TYR A 38 -6.88 -10.81 5.97
CA TYR A 38 -6.48 -11.84 6.92
C TYR A 38 -5.34 -11.36 7.82
N THR A 39 -4.27 -10.85 7.22
CA THR A 39 -3.11 -10.34 7.97
C THR A 39 -3.48 -9.15 8.86
N TRP A 40 -4.36 -8.29 8.38
CA TRP A 40 -4.81 -7.11 9.11
C TRP A 40 -5.65 -7.48 10.34
N ASN A 41 -6.57 -8.44 10.22
CA ASN A 41 -7.39 -8.87 11.34
C ASN A 41 -6.54 -9.43 12.49
N GLU A 42 -5.56 -10.28 12.18
CA GLU A 42 -4.60 -10.82 13.15
C GLU A 42 -3.77 -9.70 13.82
N PHE A 43 -3.38 -8.68 13.05
CA PHE A 43 -2.69 -7.51 13.58
C PHE A 43 -3.55 -6.73 14.59
N VAL A 44 -4.80 -6.45 14.24
CA VAL A 44 -5.74 -5.71 15.11
C VAL A 44 -6.03 -6.51 16.39
N GLU A 45 -6.31 -7.82 16.27
CA GLU A 45 -6.53 -8.70 17.42
C GLU A 45 -5.30 -8.74 18.34
N ARG A 46 -4.10 -8.82 17.75
CA ARG A 46 -2.86 -8.78 18.53
C ARG A 46 -2.68 -7.45 19.26
N LEU A 47 -3.01 -6.33 18.62
CA LEU A 47 -2.95 -5.01 19.26
C LEU A 47 -3.93 -4.90 20.43
N ASP A 48 -5.16 -5.37 20.28
CA ASP A 48 -6.15 -5.41 21.36
C ASP A 48 -5.60 -6.14 22.58
N HIS A 49 -4.95 -7.29 22.39
CA HIS A 49 -4.34 -8.04 23.47
C HIS A 49 -3.14 -7.35 24.13
N LEU A 50 -2.37 -6.55 23.39
CA LEU A 50 -1.18 -5.88 23.89
C LEU A 50 -1.50 -4.62 24.71
N VAL A 51 -2.64 -3.97 24.46
CA VAL A 51 -3.06 -2.76 25.16
C VAL A 51 -3.38 -3.00 26.65
N ASP A 52 -3.86 -4.20 26.98
CA ASP A 52 -4.19 -4.61 28.34
C ASP A 52 -2.97 -5.16 29.10
N GLN A 53 -1.84 -5.37 28.41
CA GLN A 53 -0.62 -5.87 29.03
C GLN A 53 0.24 -4.71 29.55
N PRO A 54 0.72 -4.78 30.80
CA PRO A 54 1.68 -3.80 31.30
C PRO A 54 2.98 -3.90 30.51
N GLY A 55 3.44 -2.76 29.99
CA GLY A 55 4.68 -2.66 29.24
C GLY A 55 4.96 -1.27 28.71
N ASP A 56 6.21 -1.05 28.30
CA ASP A 56 6.76 0.24 27.89
C ASP A 56 6.11 0.84 26.63
N HIS A 57 5.29 0.06 25.93
CA HIS A 57 4.64 0.45 24.67
C HIS A 57 3.11 0.54 24.75
N SER A 58 2.51 0.37 25.94
CA SER A 58 1.06 0.36 26.13
C SER A 58 0.36 1.62 25.61
N GLU A 59 0.95 2.80 25.81
CA GLU A 59 0.44 4.07 25.26
C GLU A 59 0.49 4.12 23.74
N ALA A 60 1.57 3.61 23.12
CA ALA A 60 1.69 3.55 21.67
C ALA A 60 0.64 2.63 21.04
N TYR A 61 0.36 1.47 21.66
CA TYR A 61 -0.68 0.55 21.18
C TYR A 61 -2.08 1.18 21.30
N ARG A 62 -2.37 1.92 22.39
CA ARG A 62 -3.63 2.66 22.53
C ARG A 62 -3.79 3.73 21.46
N ALA A 63 -2.72 4.48 21.18
CA ALA A 63 -2.71 5.48 20.12
C ALA A 63 -2.95 4.85 18.74
N GLN A 64 -2.37 3.67 18.47
CA GLN A 64 -2.61 2.94 17.22
C GLN A 64 -4.08 2.51 17.10
N LEU A 65 -4.67 1.88 18.12
CA LEU A 65 -6.09 1.50 18.10
C LEU A 65 -7.02 2.70 17.90
N GLU A 66 -6.72 3.82 18.55
CA GLU A 66 -7.51 5.06 18.38
C GLU A 66 -7.39 5.59 16.95
N ALA A 67 -6.20 5.55 16.34
CA ALA A 67 -6.02 5.90 14.94
C ALA A 67 -6.84 4.97 14.03
N LEU A 68 -6.81 3.66 14.27
CA LEU A 68 -7.62 2.69 13.51
C LEU A 68 -9.12 2.99 13.64
N ARG A 69 -9.59 3.34 14.83
CA ARG A 69 -10.99 3.72 15.08
C ARG A 69 -11.37 4.98 14.31
N LEU A 70 -10.51 6.01 14.33
CA LEU A 70 -10.77 7.29 13.67
C LEU A 70 -10.83 7.19 12.14
N MET A 71 -10.14 6.21 11.55
CA MET A 71 -10.14 5.98 10.10
C MET A 71 -11.10 4.86 9.65
N ASN A 72 -11.93 4.34 10.56
CA ASN A 72 -12.76 3.16 10.32
C ASN A 72 -11.97 1.95 9.78
N ALA A 73 -10.71 1.82 10.22
CA ALA A 73 -9.73 0.89 9.69
C ALA A 73 -9.63 -0.42 10.49
N ARG A 74 -10.57 -0.72 11.41
CA ARG A 74 -10.55 -2.01 12.13
C ARG A 74 -11.03 -3.14 11.23
N ASP A 75 -12.12 -2.92 10.50
CA ASP A 75 -12.49 -3.73 9.35
C ASP A 75 -11.93 -3.04 8.11
N LEU A 76 -10.90 -3.64 7.51
CA LEU A 76 -10.21 -3.02 6.38
C LEU A 76 -11.15 -2.86 5.17
N MET A 77 -12.18 -3.70 5.03
CA MET A 77 -13.17 -3.56 3.95
C MET A 77 -14.05 -2.32 4.10
N LEU A 78 -14.16 -1.78 5.31
CA LEU A 78 -14.91 -0.55 5.63
C LEU A 78 -14.01 0.67 5.78
N PHE A 79 -12.71 0.52 5.54
CA PHE A 79 -11.74 1.61 5.66
C PHE A 79 -12.18 2.84 4.86
N ASP A 80 -12.20 3.99 5.55
CA ASP A 80 -12.73 5.25 4.99
C ASP A 80 -11.83 5.83 3.89
N ASP A 81 -10.57 5.41 3.82
CA ASP A 81 -9.62 5.81 2.79
C ASP A 81 -9.40 4.69 1.74
N ALA A 82 -8.47 4.90 0.83
CA ALA A 82 -8.11 3.95 -0.21
C ALA A 82 -6.62 3.59 -0.12
N MET A 83 -6.34 2.29 -0.19
CA MET A 83 -4.98 1.80 -0.34
C MET A 83 -4.84 1.16 -1.72
N PHE A 84 -4.00 1.77 -2.55
CA PHE A 84 -3.76 1.33 -3.92
C PHE A 84 -2.47 0.49 -3.99
N VAL A 85 -2.54 -0.63 -4.69
CA VAL A 85 -1.46 -1.62 -4.79
C VAL A 85 -1.09 -1.81 -6.26
N ALA A 86 0.22 -1.85 -6.53
CA ALA A 86 0.80 -2.34 -7.78
C ALA A 86 1.74 -3.51 -7.44
N CYS A 87 1.56 -4.63 -8.12
CA CYS A 87 2.27 -5.87 -7.80
C CYS A 87 3.46 -6.11 -8.74
N PHE A 88 4.53 -6.67 -8.20
CA PHE A 88 5.73 -7.05 -8.94
C PHE A 88 6.22 -8.43 -8.48
N THR A 89 6.98 -9.11 -9.33
CA THR A 89 7.58 -10.41 -9.03
C THR A 89 9.05 -10.45 -9.46
N GLU A 90 9.89 -11.23 -8.78
CA GLU A 90 11.27 -11.47 -9.22
C GLU A 90 11.36 -12.46 -10.40
N LEU A 91 10.24 -13.10 -10.76
CA LEU A 91 10.19 -14.14 -11.77
C LEU A 91 10.00 -13.55 -13.18
N PRO A 92 11.05 -13.54 -14.04
CA PRO A 92 11.02 -12.86 -15.33
C PRO A 92 10.16 -13.55 -16.41
N ASP A 93 9.98 -14.86 -16.28
CA ASP A 93 9.32 -15.69 -17.28
C ASP A 93 8.69 -16.91 -16.59
N GLU A 94 7.48 -16.72 -16.06
CA GLU A 94 6.78 -17.77 -15.30
C GLU A 94 5.35 -17.96 -15.84
N VAL A 95 4.96 -19.23 -16.01
CA VAL A 95 3.72 -19.62 -16.70
C VAL A 95 2.48 -19.14 -15.96
N THR A 96 2.43 -19.24 -14.63
CA THR A 96 1.31 -18.74 -13.83
C THR A 96 1.17 -17.21 -13.91
N GLN A 97 2.29 -16.47 -14.00
CA GLN A 97 2.28 -15.02 -14.20
C GLN A 97 1.76 -14.64 -15.60
N TRP A 98 2.21 -15.33 -16.64
CA TRP A 98 1.68 -15.15 -18.00
C TRP A 98 0.19 -15.49 -18.09
N ALA A 99 -0.23 -16.57 -17.44
CA ALA A 99 -1.62 -17.01 -17.45
C ALA A 99 -2.54 -16.06 -16.67
N GLY A 100 -2.10 -15.60 -15.49
CA GLY A 100 -2.90 -14.78 -14.58
C GLY A 100 -2.88 -13.28 -14.89
N TYR A 101 -1.72 -12.74 -15.27
CA TYR A 101 -1.50 -11.29 -15.34
C TYR A 101 -0.95 -10.82 -16.71
N GLY A 102 -0.31 -11.69 -17.48
CA GLY A 102 0.24 -11.39 -18.81
C GLY A 102 -0.73 -11.65 -19.97
N ASP A 103 -2.02 -11.35 -19.80
CA ASP A 103 -3.11 -11.60 -20.78
C ASP A 103 -3.04 -13.00 -21.45
N LYS A 104 -2.94 -14.04 -20.62
CA LYS A 104 -2.87 -15.44 -21.06
C LYS A 104 -1.73 -15.68 -22.07
N GLY A 105 -0.60 -15.02 -21.85
CA GLY A 105 0.61 -15.11 -22.68
C GLY A 105 0.67 -14.16 -23.88
N ARG A 106 -0.28 -13.23 -24.02
CA ARG A 106 -0.29 -12.21 -25.11
C ARG A 106 0.16 -10.82 -24.65
N GLY A 107 0.35 -10.66 -23.34
CA GLY A 107 0.74 -9.41 -22.70
C GLY A 107 2.25 -9.21 -22.67
N LEU A 108 2.71 -8.46 -21.66
CA LEU A 108 4.10 -8.10 -21.45
C LEU A 108 4.52 -8.30 -20.00
N ALA A 109 5.81 -8.57 -19.79
CA ALA A 109 6.48 -8.49 -18.50
C ALA A 109 7.40 -7.28 -18.51
N LEU A 110 7.08 -6.26 -17.73
CA LEU A 110 7.82 -5.00 -17.67
C LEU A 110 8.83 -5.05 -16.52
N GLY A 111 10.13 -5.01 -16.84
CA GLY A 111 11.19 -5.02 -15.85
C GLY A 111 11.48 -3.64 -15.25
N PHE A 112 11.53 -3.57 -13.92
CA PHE A 112 11.84 -2.37 -13.15
C PHE A 112 12.99 -2.61 -12.18
N ASP A 113 13.78 -1.58 -11.97
CA ASP A 113 14.81 -1.55 -10.93
C ASP A 113 14.15 -1.46 -9.55
N SER A 114 14.30 -2.52 -8.75
CA SER A 114 13.65 -2.61 -7.44
C SER A 114 14.15 -1.58 -6.43
N GLU A 115 15.43 -1.18 -6.52
CA GLU A 115 16.00 -0.16 -5.64
C GLU A 115 15.41 1.22 -5.97
N ARG A 116 15.18 1.50 -7.25
CA ARG A 116 14.50 2.73 -7.67
C ARG A 116 13.05 2.78 -7.21
N ILE A 117 12.33 1.67 -7.27
CA ILE A 117 10.96 1.58 -6.72
C ILE A 117 10.97 1.82 -5.21
N ALA A 118 11.83 1.12 -4.47
CA ALA A 118 11.89 1.21 -3.02
C ALA A 118 12.28 2.60 -2.50
N THR A 119 12.98 3.39 -3.32
CA THR A 119 13.41 4.76 -2.97
C THR A 119 12.50 5.85 -3.53
N LEU A 120 11.35 5.49 -4.11
CA LEU A 120 10.36 6.47 -4.58
C LEU A 120 9.89 7.35 -3.42
N LYS A 121 10.10 8.66 -3.58
CA LYS A 121 9.55 9.65 -2.66
C LYS A 121 8.12 9.95 -3.09
N VAL A 122 7.16 9.32 -2.41
CA VAL A 122 5.74 9.62 -2.62
C VAL A 122 5.39 10.90 -1.85
N PRO A 123 5.01 11.99 -2.53
CA PRO A 123 4.52 13.18 -1.83
C PRO A 123 3.25 12.80 -1.07
N GLN A 124 3.23 13.12 0.23
CA GLN A 124 2.05 12.93 1.06
C GLN A 124 1.10 14.10 0.86
N TYR A 125 -0.20 13.80 0.77
CA TYR A 125 -1.26 14.81 0.67
C TYR A 125 -2.29 14.56 1.76
N ARG A 126 -2.93 15.63 2.23
CA ARG A 126 -4.13 15.56 3.07
C ARG A 126 -5.34 15.99 2.25
N HIS A 127 -6.48 15.36 2.49
CA HIS A 127 -7.76 15.82 1.98
C HIS A 127 -8.22 17.05 2.79
N GLY A 128 -8.49 18.16 2.09
CA GLY A 128 -9.24 19.28 2.63
C GLY A 128 -10.71 18.92 2.81
N LEU A 129 -11.43 19.67 3.66
CA LEU A 129 -12.89 19.51 3.84
C LEU A 129 -13.69 19.77 2.54
N ASP A 130 -13.06 20.41 1.56
CA ASP A 130 -13.56 20.68 0.21
C ASP A 130 -13.20 19.58 -0.81
N GLY A 131 -12.56 18.50 -0.36
CA GLY A 131 -12.10 17.39 -1.21
C GLY A 131 -10.81 17.67 -1.97
N GLN A 132 -10.17 18.83 -1.79
CA GLN A 132 -8.92 19.16 -2.48
C GLN A 132 -7.72 18.49 -1.79
N LEU A 133 -6.78 17.96 -2.58
CA LEU A 133 -5.53 17.40 -2.09
C LEU A 133 -4.52 18.52 -1.80
N THR A 134 -4.12 18.66 -0.54
CA THR A 134 -3.08 19.62 -0.14
C THR A 134 -1.80 18.88 0.22
N PRO A 135 -0.63 19.21 -0.34
CA PRO A 135 0.64 18.59 0.04
C PRO A 135 0.88 18.72 1.55
N MET A 136 1.17 17.60 2.21
CA MET A 136 1.60 17.61 3.60
C MET A 136 3.02 18.13 3.69
N LYS A 137 3.24 19.13 4.54
CA LYS A 137 4.58 19.54 4.97
C LYS A 137 4.86 18.85 6.30
N ALA A 138 5.83 17.94 6.31
CA ALA A 138 6.38 17.42 7.55
C ALA A 138 6.99 18.60 8.33
N ILE A 139 6.44 18.88 9.50
CA ILE A 139 7.06 19.76 10.48
C ILE A 139 7.86 18.87 11.43
N VAL A 140 9.15 19.17 11.59
CA VAL A 140 9.94 18.53 12.65
C VAL A 140 9.39 19.05 13.97
N GLY A 141 8.57 18.24 14.63
CA GLY A 141 8.14 18.53 15.99
C GLY A 141 9.36 18.45 16.90
N LEU A 142 9.80 19.61 17.41
CA LEU A 142 10.64 19.61 18.61
C LEU A 142 9.82 18.90 19.70
N GLY A 143 10.30 17.76 20.18
CA GLY A 143 9.66 17.05 21.27
C GLY A 143 9.50 17.96 22.49
N PRO A 144 8.61 17.63 23.44
CA PRO A 144 8.42 18.43 24.65
C PRO A 144 9.72 18.45 25.45
N GLY A 145 10.55 19.48 25.28
CA GLY A 145 11.83 19.62 25.99
C GLY A 145 12.96 20.36 25.28
N THR A 146 12.80 20.89 24.07
CA THR A 146 13.85 21.71 23.42
C THR A 146 13.38 23.15 23.20
N GLN A 147 13.62 23.99 24.21
CA GLN A 147 13.87 25.44 24.03
C GLN A 147 15.36 25.66 23.84
#